data_AF-A0A945KCH3-F1
#
_entry.id   AF-A0A945KCH3-F1
#
_cell.length_a   1.000
_cell.length_b   1.000
_cell.length_c   1.000
_cell.angle_alpha   90.00
_cell.angle_beta   90.00
_cell.angle_gamma   90.00
#
_symmetry.space_group_name_H-M   'P 1'
#
loop_
_entity.id
_entity.type
_entity.pdbx_description
1 polymer ?
#
loop_
_entity_poly.entity_id
_entity_poly.type
_entity_poly.pdbx_seq_one_letter_code
_entity_poly.pdbx_strand_id
1 'polypeptide(L)'
;MSASLLSTLENYGRYNRMANELLYEYCSTIPEDVLNKERPNTKHSIFGILNYAMVVDRDWMNRFRGDNIENVARDEILYSDFKTLKHARAEEDERIEDFVQNITIVFLSAQFQYKDSEGQFRRDASDHLVLHMFNHQTYHRGRVAQILSEMDEGAPVLDYHILLNGRRRD
;
A
#
# COMPACT_ATOMS: atom_id res chain seq x y z
N MET A 1 -17.70 16.94 -7.57
CA MET A 1 -17.14 16.23 -6.40
C MET A 1 -17.11 17.17 -5.21
N SER A 2 -17.40 16.68 -4.00
CA SER A 2 -17.59 17.50 -2.79
C SER A 2 -16.38 17.44 -1.85
N ALA A 3 -16.32 18.37 -0.88
CA ALA A 3 -15.35 18.36 0.22
C ALA A 3 -15.31 17.04 1.00
N SER A 4 -16.39 16.25 0.95
CA SER A 4 -16.44 14.91 1.57
C SER A 4 -15.48 13.91 0.94
N LEU A 5 -15.22 13.99 -0.38
CA LEU A 5 -14.30 13.04 -1.02
C LEU A 5 -12.85 13.32 -0.61
N LEU A 6 -12.45 14.60 -0.55
CA LEU A 6 -11.12 14.99 -0.09
C LEU A 6 -10.85 14.50 1.34
N SER A 7 -11.78 14.79 2.26
CA SER A 7 -11.68 14.32 3.65
C SER A 7 -11.62 12.79 3.76
N THR A 8 -12.39 12.07 2.94
CA THR A 8 -12.29 10.60 2.87
C THR A 8 -10.90 10.15 2.42
N LEU A 9 -10.32 10.77 1.37
CA LEU A 9 -8.98 10.40 0.89
C LEU A 9 -7.88 10.75 1.89
N GLU A 10 -7.99 11.88 2.60
CA GLU A 10 -7.09 12.23 3.71
C GLU A 10 -7.14 11.16 4.81
N ASN A 11 -8.34 10.70 5.19
CA ASN A 11 -8.48 9.64 6.17
C ASN A 11 -7.92 8.30 5.66
N TYR A 12 -8.07 7.98 4.37
CA TYR A 12 -7.43 6.81 3.77
C TYR A 12 -5.91 6.92 3.81
N GLY A 13 -5.32 8.10 3.55
CA GLY A 13 -3.87 8.33 3.70
C GLY A 13 -3.39 8.04 5.12
N ARG A 14 -4.06 8.63 6.12
CA ARG A 14 -3.75 8.41 7.54
C ARG A 14 -3.90 6.96 7.96
N TYR A 15 -5.01 6.32 7.60
CA TYR A 15 -5.23 4.89 7.86
C TYR A 15 -4.14 4.04 7.21
N ASN A 16 -3.76 4.35 5.97
CA ASN A 16 -2.78 3.59 5.23
C ASN A 16 -1.42 3.58 5.93
N ARG A 17 -0.96 4.76 6.35
CA ARG A 17 0.26 4.92 7.15
C ARG A 17 0.17 4.13 8.45
N MET A 18 -0.88 4.35 9.25
CA MET A 18 -1.04 3.67 10.54
C MET A 18 -1.08 2.14 10.41
N ALA A 19 -1.77 1.63 9.38
CA ALA A 19 -1.87 0.20 9.12
C ALA A 19 -0.52 -0.39 8.68
N ASN A 20 0.23 0.32 7.82
CA ASN A 20 1.57 -0.08 7.40
C ASN A 20 2.54 -0.04 8.58
N GLU A 21 2.58 1.04 9.37
CA GLU A 21 3.41 1.15 10.56
C GLU A 21 3.15 -0.02 11.52
N LEU A 22 1.89 -0.28 11.90
CA LEU A 22 1.55 -1.38 12.79
C LEU A 22 1.96 -2.75 12.23
N LEU A 23 1.69 -3.00 10.94
CA LEU A 23 2.04 -4.26 10.30
C LEU A 23 3.56 -4.47 10.24
N TYR A 24 4.31 -3.43 9.88
CA TYR A 24 5.77 -3.50 9.77
C TYR A 24 6.46 -3.58 11.14
N GLU A 25 5.91 -2.93 12.17
CA GLU A 25 6.35 -3.13 13.56
C GLU A 25 6.13 -4.58 13.98
N TYR A 26 4.96 -5.14 13.72
CA TYR A 26 4.68 -6.55 14.01
C TYR A 26 5.63 -7.49 13.27
N CYS A 27 5.83 -7.31 11.96
CA CYS A 27 6.77 -8.11 11.19
C CYS A 27 8.22 -7.96 11.68
N SER A 28 8.60 -6.82 12.28
CA SER A 28 9.95 -6.62 12.81
C SER A 28 10.30 -7.49 14.01
N THR A 29 9.30 -8.10 14.67
CA THR A 29 9.53 -9.05 15.76
C THR A 29 9.72 -10.48 15.28
N ILE A 30 9.52 -10.74 13.99
CA ILE A 30 9.60 -12.07 13.37
C ILE A 30 10.98 -12.25 12.74
N PRO A 31 11.65 -13.40 12.94
CA PRO A 31 12.92 -13.69 12.27
C PRO A 31 12.82 -13.56 10.75
N GLU A 32 13.83 -12.96 10.12
CA GLU A 32 13.80 -12.63 8.70
C GLU A 32 13.73 -13.86 7.79
N ASP A 33 14.31 -14.98 8.19
CA ASP A 33 14.18 -16.27 7.49
C ASP A 33 12.72 -16.77 7.49
N VAL A 34 11.97 -16.51 8.58
CA VAL A 34 10.54 -16.82 8.67
C VAL A 34 9.70 -15.89 7.79
N LEU A 35 10.06 -14.60 7.71
CA LEU A 35 9.43 -13.63 6.80
C LEU A 35 9.66 -13.98 5.33
N ASN A 36 10.83 -14.52 5.00
CA ASN A 36 11.25 -14.91 3.65
C ASN A 36 10.74 -16.28 3.21
N LYS A 37 10.31 -17.13 4.14
CA LYS A 37 9.80 -18.47 3.83
C LYS A 37 8.49 -18.39 3.03
N GLU A 38 8.45 -18.99 1.85
CA GLU A 38 7.22 -19.12 1.06
C GLU A 38 6.17 -19.94 1.81
N ARG A 39 4.90 -19.57 1.63
CA ARG A 39 3.78 -20.29 2.25
C ARG A 39 3.07 -21.18 1.23
N PRO A 40 2.69 -22.42 1.61
CA PRO A 40 1.93 -23.32 0.75
C PRO A 40 0.71 -22.62 0.14
N ASN A 41 0.38 -22.94 -1.11
CA ASN A 41 -0.78 -22.40 -1.84
C ASN A 41 -0.75 -20.89 -2.14
N THR A 42 0.28 -20.14 -1.73
CA THR A 42 0.41 -18.71 -2.04
C THR A 42 1.53 -18.39 -3.03
N LYS A 43 2.59 -19.22 -3.08
CA LYS A 43 3.86 -18.94 -3.81
C LYS A 43 4.50 -17.59 -3.45
N HIS A 44 4.17 -17.02 -2.30
CA HIS A 44 4.74 -15.76 -1.84
C HIS A 44 5.10 -15.85 -0.36
N SER A 45 6.17 -15.15 0.00
CA SER A 45 6.56 -14.91 1.39
C SER A 45 5.96 -13.60 1.90
N ILE A 46 5.93 -13.37 3.21
CA ILE A 46 5.52 -12.08 3.77
C ILE A 46 6.40 -10.97 3.18
N PHE A 47 7.72 -11.21 3.17
CA PHE A 47 8.69 -10.25 2.65
C PHE A 47 8.48 -9.92 1.17
N GLY A 48 8.15 -10.93 0.35
CA GLY A 48 7.84 -10.74 -1.07
C GLY A 48 6.56 -9.91 -1.29
N ILE A 49 5.51 -10.15 -0.48
CA ILE A 49 4.26 -9.37 -0.58
C ILE A 49 4.50 -7.91 -0.21
N LEU A 50 5.31 -7.64 0.82
CA LEU A 50 5.62 -6.28 1.25
C LEU A 50 6.48 -5.52 0.22
N ASN A 51 7.45 -6.20 -0.42
CA ASN A 51 8.19 -5.63 -1.55
C ASN A 51 7.26 -5.35 -2.75
N TYR A 52 6.38 -6.28 -3.10
CA TYR A 52 5.39 -6.10 -4.17
C TYR A 52 4.49 -4.89 -3.92
N ALA A 53 3.98 -4.72 -2.69
CA ALA A 53 3.16 -3.57 -2.33
C ALA A 53 3.92 -2.24 -2.54
N MET A 54 5.22 -2.20 -2.18
CA MET A 54 6.08 -1.05 -2.43
C MET A 54 6.24 -0.74 -3.93
N VAL A 55 6.45 -1.75 -4.77
CA VAL A 55 6.53 -1.57 -6.24
C VAL A 55 5.26 -0.91 -6.76
N VAL A 56 4.09 -1.47 -6.40
CA VAL A 56 2.81 -0.97 -6.92
C VAL A 56 2.49 0.44 -6.43
N ASP A 57 2.80 0.76 -5.17
CA ASP A 57 2.60 2.12 -4.65
C ASP A 57 3.47 3.13 -5.38
N ARG A 58 4.75 2.82 -5.58
CA ARG A 58 5.66 3.69 -6.33
C ARG A 58 5.20 3.90 -7.75
N ASP A 59 4.79 2.83 -8.43
CA ASP A 59 4.24 2.90 -9.79
C ASP A 59 3.06 3.88 -9.86
N TRP A 60 2.10 3.78 -8.93
CA TRP A 60 0.96 4.71 -8.90
C TRP A 60 1.38 6.13 -8.57
N MET A 61 2.25 6.34 -7.58
CA MET A 61 2.74 7.66 -7.20
C MET A 61 3.53 8.35 -8.31
N ASN A 62 4.30 7.58 -9.06
CA ASN A 62 5.03 8.07 -10.24
C ASN A 62 4.06 8.42 -11.37
N ARG A 63 3.08 7.55 -11.64
CA ARG A 63 2.01 7.82 -12.61
C ARG A 63 1.30 9.12 -12.27
N PHE A 64 0.81 9.31 -11.05
CA PHE A 64 0.06 10.51 -10.65
C PHE A 64 0.84 11.82 -10.77
N ARG A 65 2.18 11.77 -10.71
CA ARG A 65 3.05 12.94 -10.96
C ARG A 65 3.24 13.26 -12.44
N GLY A 66 2.79 12.38 -13.34
CA GLY A 66 3.05 12.47 -14.77
C GLY A 66 4.44 11.99 -15.16
N ASP A 67 5.16 11.33 -14.25
CA ASP A 67 6.47 10.76 -14.52
C ASP A 67 6.27 9.51 -15.40
N ASN A 68 6.77 9.55 -16.64
CA ASN A 68 6.86 8.38 -17.50
C ASN A 68 8.04 7.53 -17.06
N ILE A 69 7.89 6.77 -15.98
CA ILE A 69 8.91 5.84 -15.53
C ILE A 69 8.75 4.53 -16.30
N GLU A 70 9.88 3.91 -16.65
CA GLU A 70 9.87 2.56 -17.20
C GLU A 70 9.17 1.60 -16.22
N ASN A 71 8.34 0.70 -16.76
CA ASN A 71 7.61 -0.25 -15.92
C ASN A 71 8.62 -1.12 -15.16
N VAL A 72 8.60 -0.99 -13.83
CA VAL A 72 9.34 -1.87 -12.92
C VAL A 72 8.72 -3.26 -12.99
N ALA A 73 9.52 -4.31 -12.95
CA ALA A 73 8.98 -5.67 -12.95
C ALA A 73 8.13 -5.87 -11.68
N ARG A 74 6.94 -6.45 -11.85
CA ARG A 74 5.98 -6.61 -10.74
C ARG A 74 6.55 -7.45 -9.59
N ASP A 75 7.42 -8.40 -9.88
CA ASP A 75 8.08 -9.30 -8.93
C ASP A 75 9.45 -8.82 -8.48
N GLU A 76 9.80 -7.55 -8.74
CA GLU A 76 11.07 -6.98 -8.32
C GLU A 76 11.18 -6.89 -6.80
N ILE A 77 12.33 -7.33 -6.28
CA ILE A 77 12.70 -7.14 -4.89
C ILE A 77 13.47 -5.82 -4.79
N LEU A 78 12.74 -4.74 -4.52
CA LEU A 78 13.31 -3.39 -4.37
C LEU A 78 14.29 -3.30 -3.19
N TYR A 79 14.04 -4.09 -2.15
CA TYR A 79 14.81 -4.09 -0.90
C TYR A 79 15.14 -5.51 -0.49
N SER A 80 16.43 -5.77 -0.32
CA SER A 80 16.96 -7.11 0.00
C SER A 80 16.91 -7.47 1.48
N ASP A 81 16.62 -6.52 2.37
CA ASP A 81 16.50 -6.74 3.80
C ASP A 81 15.28 -6.02 4.39
N PHE A 82 14.71 -6.60 5.45
CA PHE A 82 13.49 -6.07 6.06
C PHE A 82 13.65 -4.69 6.70
N LYS A 83 14.82 -4.39 7.26
CA LYS A 83 15.06 -3.10 7.92
C LYS A 83 15.03 -1.95 6.92
N THR A 84 15.68 -2.11 5.77
CA THR A 84 15.68 -1.13 4.69
C THR A 84 14.29 -1.00 4.07
N LEU A 85 13.58 -2.11 3.85
CA LEU A 85 12.20 -2.09 3.35
C LEU A 85 11.26 -1.33 4.31
N LYS A 86 11.38 -1.53 5.62
CA LYS A 86 10.60 -0.82 6.65
C LYS A 86 10.86 0.67 6.65
N HIS A 87 12.12 1.09 6.54
CA HIS A 87 12.46 2.50 6.46
C HIS A 87 11.88 3.15 5.19
N ALA A 88 12.07 2.51 4.03
CA ALA A 88 11.51 2.98 2.78
C ALA A 88 9.97 3.04 2.80
N ARG A 89 9.31 2.12 3.51
CA ARG A 89 7.85 2.14 3.67
C ARG A 89 7.38 3.40 4.39
N ALA A 90 8.06 3.78 5.47
CA ALA A 90 7.72 5.01 6.18
C ALA A 90 7.85 6.25 5.27
N GLU A 91 8.93 6.35 4.49
CA GLU A 91 9.14 7.45 3.53
C GLU A 91 8.05 7.48 2.44
N GLU A 92 7.68 6.32 1.90
CA GLU A 92 6.65 6.24 0.86
C GLU A 92 5.25 6.52 1.43
N ASP A 93 4.96 6.14 2.68
CA ASP A 93 3.71 6.51 3.34
C ASP A 93 3.59 8.02 3.57
N GLU A 94 4.69 8.69 3.95
CA GLU A 94 4.75 10.16 4.02
C GLU A 94 4.49 10.80 2.64
N ARG A 95 5.11 10.27 1.58
CA ARG A 95 4.88 10.73 0.20
C ARG A 95 3.41 10.57 -0.23
N ILE A 96 2.75 9.47 0.16
CA ILE A 96 1.34 9.21 -0.14
C ILE A 96 0.44 10.16 0.65
N GLU A 97 0.72 10.38 1.94
CA GLU A 97 -0.01 11.35 2.76
C GLU A 97 0.09 12.77 2.19
N ASP A 98 1.30 13.21 1.82
CA ASP A 98 1.52 14.50 1.18
C ASP A 98 0.74 14.62 -0.13
N PHE A 99 0.68 13.55 -0.92
CA PHE A 99 -0.09 13.54 -2.16
C PHE A 99 -1.58 13.73 -1.91
N VAL A 100 -2.18 13.02 -0.96
CA VAL A 100 -3.62 13.18 -0.68
C VAL A 100 -3.94 14.54 -0.04
N GLN A 101 -3.04 15.12 0.74
CA GLN A 101 -3.21 16.48 1.29
C GLN A 101 -3.19 17.57 0.21
N ASN A 102 -2.47 17.33 -0.89
CA ASN A 102 -2.33 18.29 -1.99
C ASN A 102 -3.20 17.96 -3.21
N ILE A 103 -4.03 16.91 -3.13
CA ILE A 103 -4.90 16.52 -4.24
C ILE A 103 -6.02 17.55 -4.45
N THR A 104 -6.32 17.85 -5.70
CA THR A 104 -7.34 18.86 -6.03
C THR A 104 -8.63 18.22 -6.54
N ILE A 105 -9.75 18.92 -6.34
CA ILE A 105 -11.04 18.53 -6.96
C ILE A 105 -10.92 18.48 -8.49
N VAL A 106 -10.08 19.34 -9.08
CA VAL A 106 -9.83 19.36 -10.53
C VAL A 106 -9.18 18.06 -10.97
N PHE A 107 -8.13 17.61 -10.27
CA PHE A 107 -7.49 16.32 -10.55
C PHE A 107 -8.48 15.16 -10.41
N LEU A 108 -9.19 15.11 -9.28
CA LEU A 108 -10.13 14.02 -8.98
C LEU A 108 -11.27 13.95 -10.00
N SER A 109 -11.74 15.08 -10.52
CA SER A 109 -12.81 15.15 -11.52
C SER A 109 -12.35 14.87 -12.95
N ALA A 110 -11.05 14.64 -13.18
CA ALA A 110 -10.48 14.45 -14.50
C ALA A 110 -10.51 12.97 -14.93
N GLN A 111 -10.29 12.78 -16.23
CA GLN A 111 -9.86 11.50 -16.79
C GLN A 111 -8.34 11.47 -16.78
N PHE A 112 -7.77 10.46 -16.12
CA PHE A 112 -6.34 10.27 -15.98
C PHE A 112 -5.82 9.32 -17.06
N GLN A 113 -4.84 9.77 -17.85
CA GLN A 113 -4.20 8.94 -18.86
C GLN A 113 -2.87 8.41 -18.32
N TYR A 114 -2.65 7.11 -18.44
CA TYR A 114 -1.46 6.44 -17.94
C TYR A 114 -1.09 5.24 -18.82
N LYS A 115 0.11 4.69 -18.64
CA LYS A 115 0.47 3.38 -19.17
C LYS A 115 0.25 2.33 -18.09
N ASP A 116 -0.48 1.26 -18.41
CA ASP A 116 -0.61 0.13 -17.50
C ASP A 116 0.70 -0.68 -17.41
N SER A 117 0.71 -1.71 -16.57
CA SER A 117 1.90 -2.56 -16.39
C SER A 117 2.32 -3.31 -17.66
N GLU A 118 1.43 -3.45 -18.64
CA GLU A 118 1.74 -4.06 -19.94
C GLU A 118 2.22 -3.01 -20.94
N GLY A 119 2.36 -1.75 -20.51
CA GLY A 119 2.79 -0.61 -21.32
C GLY A 119 1.69 -0.03 -22.20
N GLN A 120 0.43 -0.50 -22.06
CA GLN A 120 -0.68 -0.03 -22.87
C GLN A 120 -1.25 1.27 -22.31
N PHE A 121 -1.58 2.22 -23.20
CA PHE A 121 -2.24 3.44 -22.78
C PHE A 121 -3.68 3.16 -22.32
N ARG A 122 -3.99 3.63 -21.11
CA ARG A 122 -5.31 3.57 -20.49
C ARG A 122 -5.78 4.98 -20.15
N ARG A 123 -7.09 5.10 -19.96
CA ARG A 123 -7.74 6.34 -19.53
C ARG A 123 -8.91 5.98 -18.62
N ASP A 124 -8.81 6.38 -17.37
CA ASP A 124 -9.80 6.07 -16.32
C ASP A 124 -10.06 7.30 -15.44
N ALA A 125 -11.13 7.26 -14.63
CA ALA A 125 -11.44 8.35 -13.71
C ALA A 125 -10.39 8.45 -12.58
N SER A 126 -9.82 9.64 -12.37
CA SER A 126 -8.73 9.85 -11.40
C SER A 126 -9.10 9.44 -9.98
N ASP A 127 -10.31 9.76 -9.53
CA ASP A 127 -10.83 9.41 -8.20
C ASP A 127 -10.88 7.88 -7.98
N HIS A 128 -11.32 7.13 -8.99
CA HIS A 128 -11.34 5.67 -8.96
C HIS A 128 -9.92 5.09 -8.90
N LEU A 129 -8.95 5.68 -9.60
CA LEU A 129 -7.56 5.22 -9.56
C LEU A 129 -6.92 5.44 -8.18
N VAL A 130 -7.17 6.59 -7.55
CA VAL A 130 -6.67 6.84 -6.19
C VAL A 130 -7.31 5.89 -5.18
N LEU A 131 -8.62 5.66 -5.27
CA LEU A 131 -9.30 4.66 -4.42
C LEU A 131 -8.80 3.24 -4.69
N HIS A 132 -8.54 2.90 -5.95
CA HIS A 132 -7.97 1.62 -6.34
C HIS A 132 -6.62 1.38 -5.67
N MET A 133 -5.72 2.37 -5.66
CA MET A 133 -4.42 2.28 -4.99
C MET A 133 -4.58 1.89 -3.50
N PHE A 134 -5.43 2.61 -2.75
CA PHE A 134 -5.67 2.31 -1.33
C PHE A 134 -6.35 0.95 -1.10
N ASN A 135 -7.29 0.57 -1.96
CA ASN A 135 -7.95 -0.72 -1.87
C ASN A 135 -6.99 -1.88 -2.18
N HIS A 136 -6.11 -1.69 -3.16
CA HIS A 136 -5.07 -2.66 -3.50
C HIS A 136 -4.08 -2.84 -2.35
N GLN A 137 -3.67 -1.78 -1.65
CA GLN A 137 -2.86 -1.91 -0.43
C GLN A 137 -3.58 -2.70 0.67
N THR A 138 -4.87 -2.42 0.90
CA THR A 138 -5.68 -3.15 1.88
C THR A 138 -5.76 -4.64 1.55
N TYR A 139 -5.89 -4.98 0.26
CA TYR A 139 -5.86 -6.37 -0.21
C TYR A 139 -4.53 -7.08 0.14
N HIS A 140 -3.37 -6.46 -0.12
CA HIS A 140 -2.08 -7.07 0.21
C HIS A 140 -1.80 -7.15 1.71
N ARG A 141 -2.17 -6.11 2.47
CA ARG A 141 -2.12 -6.17 3.94
C ARG A 141 -2.99 -7.30 4.49
N GLY A 142 -4.19 -7.49 3.93
CA GLY A 142 -5.08 -8.59 4.29
C GLY A 142 -4.43 -9.96 4.04
N ARG A 143 -3.70 -10.11 2.92
CA ARG A 143 -2.96 -11.33 2.62
C ARG A 143 -1.82 -11.58 3.62
N VAL A 144 -1.06 -10.55 3.99
CA VAL A 144 -0.03 -10.68 5.03
C VAL A 144 -0.67 -11.03 6.38
N ALA A 145 -1.74 -10.36 6.77
CA ALA A 145 -2.45 -10.63 8.02
C ALA A 145 -3.02 -12.06 8.07
N GLN A 146 -3.49 -12.60 6.93
CA GLN A 146 -3.89 -13.99 6.83
C GLN A 146 -2.71 -14.92 7.12
N ILE A 147 -1.57 -14.73 6.44
CA ILE A 147 -0.38 -15.55 6.64
C ILE A 147 0.08 -15.49 8.10
N LEU A 148 0.10 -14.30 8.71
CA LEU A 148 0.45 -14.12 10.11
C LEU A 148 -0.52 -14.85 11.05
N SER A 149 -1.82 -14.81 10.75
CA SER A 149 -2.85 -15.51 11.55
C SER A 149 -2.75 -17.03 11.49
N GLU A 150 -2.18 -17.56 10.40
CA GLU A 150 -1.88 -18.99 10.24
C GLU A 150 -0.60 -19.41 10.97
N MET A 151 0.19 -18.44 11.46
CA MET A 151 1.33 -18.67 12.34
C MET A 151 0.88 -18.59 13.81
N ASP A 152 1.59 -19.26 14.72
CA ASP A 152 1.22 -19.35 16.15
C ASP A 152 1.20 -17.98 16.86
N GLU A 153 1.80 -16.96 16.26
CA GLU A 153 1.93 -15.61 16.79
C GLU A 153 0.65 -14.76 16.61
N GLY A 154 -0.24 -15.11 15.68
CA GLY A 154 -1.43 -14.32 15.34
C GLY A 154 -1.13 -13.14 14.41
N ALA A 155 -2.07 -12.19 14.27
CA ALA A 155 -1.93 -11.04 13.37
C ALA A 155 -2.44 -9.72 13.97
N PRO A 156 -1.88 -8.56 13.58
CA PRO A 156 -2.38 -7.27 14.00
C PRO A 156 -3.77 -7.00 13.41
N VAL A 157 -4.59 -6.25 14.15
CA VAL A 157 -5.91 -5.80 13.67
C VAL A 157 -5.72 -4.54 12.83
N LEU A 158 -5.90 -4.68 11.52
CA LEU A 158 -5.70 -3.61 10.52
C LEU A 158 -7.03 -2.97 10.05
N ASP A 159 -8.08 -3.03 10.86
CA ASP A 159 -9.38 -2.49 10.48
C ASP A 159 -9.38 -0.96 10.45
N TYR A 160 -9.95 -0.38 9.39
CA TYR A 160 -9.99 1.07 9.16
C TYR A 160 -10.62 1.84 10.32
N HIS A 161 -11.79 1.38 10.79
CA HIS A 161 -12.54 2.09 11.82
C HIS A 161 -11.86 1.97 13.18
N ILE A 162 -11.22 0.84 13.47
CA ILE A 162 -10.43 0.61 14.69
C ILE A 162 -9.22 1.54 14.72
N LEU A 163 -8.39 1.51 13.67
CA LEU A 163 -7.14 2.28 13.63
C LEU A 163 -7.39 3.79 13.61
N LEU A 164 -8.30 4.28 12.76
CA LEU A 164 -8.54 5.72 12.64
C LEU A 164 -9.11 6.35 13.92
N ASN A 165 -9.86 5.58 14.72
CA ASN A 165 -10.50 6.06 15.94
C ASN A 165 -9.75 5.66 17.23
N GLY A 166 -8.61 4.96 17.13
CA GLY A 166 -7.86 4.48 18.29
C GLY A 166 -8.65 3.53 19.20
N ARG A 167 -9.65 2.83 18.67
CA ARG A 167 -10.47 1.90 19.46
C ARG A 167 -9.71 0.57 19.57
N ARG A 168 -9.82 -0.12 20.72
CA ARG A 168 -9.40 -1.53 20.81
C ARG A 168 -10.61 -2.41 20.42
N ARG A 169 -10.37 -3.62 19.89
CA ARG A 169 -11.43 -4.64 19.74
C ARG A 169 -12.10 -4.80 21.11
N ASP A 170 -13.40 -4.58 21.13
CA ASP A 170 -14.32 -5.00 22.18
C ASP A 170 -14.45 -6.53 22.25
#